data_AF-A0A7V1MM80-F1
#
_entry.id   AF-A0A7V1MM80-F1
#
_cell.length_a   1.000
_cell.length_b   1.000
_cell.length_c   1.000
_cell.angle_alpha   90.00
_cell.angle_beta   90.00
_cell.angle_gamma   90.00
#
_symmetry.space_group_name_H-M   'P 1'
#
loop_
_entity.id
_entity.type
_entity.pdbx_description
1 polymer ?
#
loop_
_entity_poly.entity_id
_entity_poly.type
_entity_poly.pdbx_seq_one_letter_code
_entity_poly.pdbx_strand_id
1 'polypeptide(L)'
;IHPFLDGNGRIGRLLITLQLIYYGILKKPTLYISDFFDKHRDSYYDSLILARASNNIEQWIKFFLSGVITTAKNGKETFEQIIKLRGEYEQTIMTFGRRAELGQRLLLYMFSKPVVNISQISKELNIAFNTANSIIQQFSQTGIVKEITDLSRNRLFVLWNYLDLFKR
;
A
#
# COMPACT_ATOMS: atom_id res chain seq x y z
N ILE A 1 31.57 5.63 3.89
CA ILE A 1 31.92 5.48 2.46
C ILE A 1 31.37 6.66 1.66
N HIS A 2 30.05 6.90 1.63
CA HIS A 2 29.44 8.02 0.88
C HIS A 2 29.92 8.10 -0.59
N PRO A 3 29.76 7.01 -1.38
CA PRO A 3 30.44 6.84 -2.67
C PRO A 3 29.89 7.71 -3.82
N PHE A 4 28.69 8.27 -3.70
CA PHE A 4 28.06 9.09 -4.73
C PHE A 4 27.99 10.57 -4.33
N LEU A 5 27.83 11.45 -5.32
CA LEU A 5 27.65 12.90 -5.11
C LEU A 5 26.30 13.23 -4.44
N ASP A 6 25.25 12.48 -4.77
CA ASP A 6 23.92 12.55 -4.15
C ASP A 6 23.28 11.15 -4.14
N GLY A 7 22.26 10.94 -3.32
CA GLY A 7 21.42 9.74 -3.33
C GLY A 7 21.89 8.62 -2.41
N ASN A 8 23.02 8.78 -1.71
CA ASN A 8 23.58 7.75 -0.83
C ASN A 8 22.57 7.21 0.19
N GLY A 9 21.79 8.09 0.82
CA GLY A 9 20.76 7.68 1.79
C GLY A 9 19.61 6.90 1.15
N ARG A 10 19.16 7.30 -0.05
CA ARG A 10 18.10 6.61 -0.81
C ARG A 10 18.55 5.22 -1.24
N ILE A 11 19.77 5.12 -1.78
CA ILE A 11 20.37 3.85 -2.20
C ILE A 11 20.60 2.95 -0.98
N GLY A 12 21.14 3.48 0.12
CA GLY A 12 21.36 2.72 1.34
C GLY A 12 20.07 2.12 1.91
N ARG A 13 18.98 2.90 1.93
CA ARG A 13 17.66 2.40 2.38
C ARG A 13 17.08 1.35 1.43
N LEU A 14 17.24 1.51 0.13
CA LEU A 14 16.84 0.50 -0.85
C LEU A 14 17.61 -0.82 -0.65
N LEU A 15 18.93 -0.73 -0.41
CA LEU A 15 19.78 -1.90 -0.19
C LEU A 15 19.37 -2.73 1.02
N ILE A 16 18.85 -2.10 2.09
CA ILE A 16 18.33 -2.83 3.25
C ILE A 16 17.25 -3.83 2.82
N THR A 17 16.22 -3.36 2.10
CA THR A 17 15.12 -4.23 1.66
C THR A 17 15.60 -5.31 0.69
N LEU A 18 16.49 -4.95 -0.25
CA LEU A 18 17.06 -5.91 -1.20
C LEU A 18 17.92 -6.98 -0.52
N GLN A 19 18.71 -6.61 0.49
CA GLN A 19 19.54 -7.53 1.26
C GLN A 19 18.69 -8.52 2.05
N LEU A 20 17.59 -8.05 2.67
CA LEU A 20 16.64 -8.94 3.35
C LEU A 20 15.96 -9.93 2.39
N ILE A 21 15.69 -9.52 1.15
CA ILE A 21 15.18 -10.42 0.11
C ILE A 21 16.25 -11.43 -0.30
N TYR A 22 17.48 -10.97 -0.54
CA TYR A 22 18.61 -11.83 -0.91
C TYR A 22 18.86 -12.93 0.14
N TYR A 23 18.79 -12.60 1.43
CA TYR A 23 18.92 -13.59 2.52
C TYR A 23 17.65 -14.41 2.80
N GLY A 24 16.57 -14.23 2.02
CA GLY A 24 15.34 -14.98 2.18
C GLY A 24 14.49 -14.62 3.40
N ILE A 25 14.84 -13.55 4.12
CA ILE A 25 14.04 -13.03 5.25
C ILE A 25 12.72 -12.45 4.73
N LEU A 26 12.77 -11.77 3.58
CA LEU A 26 11.60 -11.24 2.88
C LEU A 26 11.41 -11.94 1.53
N LYS A 27 10.17 -12.32 1.20
CA LYS A 27 9.82 -12.84 -0.14
C LYS A 27 9.52 -11.73 -1.15
N LYS A 28 9.11 -10.55 -0.67
CA LYS A 28 8.73 -9.37 -1.45
C LYS A 28 9.19 -8.11 -0.73
N PRO A 29 9.37 -6.96 -1.42
CA PRO A 29 9.82 -5.71 -0.81
C PRO A 29 8.69 -5.02 -0.03
N THR A 30 8.17 -5.67 1.01
CA THR A 30 7.00 -5.21 1.78
C THR A 30 7.37 -4.46 3.05
N LEU A 31 8.65 -4.42 3.43
CA LEU A 31 9.12 -3.70 4.61
C LEU A 31 9.52 -2.26 4.23
N TYR A 32 8.69 -1.29 4.61
CA TYR A 32 8.94 0.13 4.36
C TYR A 32 9.63 0.83 5.54
N ILE A 33 10.89 0.46 5.80
CA ILE A 33 11.67 0.99 6.94
C ILE A 33 11.93 2.49 6.86
N SER A 34 11.86 3.08 5.65
CA SER A 34 12.04 4.51 5.45
C SER A 34 11.00 5.34 6.21
N ASP A 35 9.74 4.89 6.33
CA ASP A 35 8.72 5.58 7.13
C ASP A 35 9.15 5.72 8.59
N PHE A 36 9.74 4.67 9.16
CA PHE A 36 10.24 4.71 10.53
C PHE A 36 11.39 5.71 10.66
N PHE A 37 12.36 5.69 9.74
CA PHE A 37 13.48 6.64 9.78
C PHE A 37 13.02 8.09 9.59
N ASP A 38 12.06 8.34 8.70
CA ASP A 38 11.54 9.68 8.46
C ASP A 38 10.77 10.21 9.69
N LYS A 39 10.00 9.35 10.37
CA LYS A 39 9.31 9.68 11.64
C LYS A 39 10.28 9.89 12.82
N HIS A 40 11.48 9.30 12.77
CA HIS A 40 12.49 9.35 13.84
C HIS A 40 13.82 9.94 13.33
N ARG A 41 13.71 11.02 12.54
CA ARG A 41 14.83 11.57 11.78
C ARG A 41 16.03 11.96 12.65
N ASP A 42 15.78 12.62 13.77
CA ASP A 42 16.84 13.07 14.68
C ASP A 42 17.57 11.87 15.29
N SER A 43 16.82 10.93 15.87
CA SER A 43 17.37 9.69 16.43
C SER A 43 18.14 8.84 15.41
N TYR A 44 17.70 8.84 14.14
CA TYR A 44 18.41 8.18 13.04
C TYR A 44 19.77 8.81 12.81
N TYR A 45 19.84 10.15 12.69
CA TYR A 45 21.11 10.85 12.50
C TYR A 45 22.02 10.75 13.73
N ASP A 46 21.48 10.91 14.93
CA ASP A 46 22.24 10.79 16.18
C ASP A 46 22.87 9.40 16.31
N SER A 47 22.10 8.34 16.03
CA SER A 47 22.61 6.97 16.07
C SER A 47 23.74 6.73 15.06
N LEU A 48 23.67 7.34 13.87
CA LEU A 48 24.74 7.26 12.87
C LEU A 48 25.98 8.07 13.28
N ILE A 49 25.80 9.25 13.86
CA ILE A 49 26.89 10.11 14.34
C ILE A 49 27.63 9.40 15.48
N LEU A 50 26.90 8.86 16.46
CA LEU A 50 27.48 8.12 17.58
C LEU A 50 28.23 6.88 17.08
N ALA A 51 27.64 6.08 16.19
CA ALA A 51 28.33 4.92 15.61
C ALA A 51 29.64 5.31 14.93
N ARG A 52 29.69 6.46 14.24
CA ARG A 52 30.90 7.00 13.60
C ARG A 52 31.93 7.51 14.60
N ALA A 53 31.49 8.23 15.63
CA ALA A 53 32.38 8.99 16.52
C ALA A 53 32.92 8.15 17.68
N SER A 54 32.14 7.22 18.22
CA SER A 54 32.48 6.47 19.44
C SER A 54 32.60 4.95 19.22
N ASN A 55 32.56 4.48 17.97
CA ASN A 55 32.50 3.05 17.62
C ASN A 55 31.32 2.31 18.30
N ASN A 56 30.32 3.05 18.79
CA ASN A 56 29.17 2.50 19.49
C ASN A 56 28.10 2.05 18.47
N ILE A 57 28.41 0.95 17.77
CA ILE A 57 27.50 0.34 16.79
C ILE A 57 26.27 -0.30 17.46
N GLU A 58 26.35 -0.63 18.74
CA GLU A 58 25.27 -1.27 19.49
C GLU A 58 24.00 -0.41 19.49
N GLN A 59 24.15 0.89 19.73
CA GLN A 59 23.02 1.83 19.71
C GLN A 59 22.34 1.89 18.33
N TRP A 60 23.14 1.91 17.27
CA TRP A 60 22.63 1.86 15.89
C TRP A 60 21.87 0.57 15.60
N ILE A 61 22.41 -0.58 16.01
CA ILE A 61 21.76 -1.89 15.82
C ILE A 61 20.42 -1.92 16.58
N LYS A 62 20.37 -1.46 17.82
CA LYS A 62 19.13 -1.39 18.61
C LYS A 62 18.08 -0.52 17.93
N PHE A 63 18.46 0.70 17.52
CA PHE A 63 17.57 1.61 16.79
C PHE A 63 17.03 0.98 15.50
N PHE A 64 17.91 0.36 14.72
CA PHE A 64 17.54 -0.31 13.48
C PHE A 64 16.56 -1.47 13.72
N LEU A 65 16.83 -2.34 14.69
CA LEU A 65 15.95 -3.46 15.03
C LEU A 65 14.59 -2.99 15.54
N SER A 66 14.56 -1.92 16.35
CA SER A 66 13.30 -1.29 16.75
C SER A 66 12.50 -0.80 15.53
N GLY A 67 13.16 -0.20 14.54
CA GLY A 67 12.53 0.20 13.29
C GLY A 67 11.96 -0.99 12.52
N VAL A 68 12.73 -2.07 12.36
CA VAL A 68 12.26 -3.30 11.71
C VAL A 68 11.03 -3.88 12.42
N ILE A 69 11.06 -3.99 13.75
CA ILE A 69 9.95 -4.53 14.55
C ILE A 69 8.69 -3.67 14.38
N THR A 70 8.82 -2.35 14.49
CA THR A 70 7.68 -1.43 14.37
C THR A 70 7.09 -1.48 12.96
N THR A 71 7.91 -1.38 11.91
CA THR A 71 7.42 -1.42 10.53
C THR A 71 6.79 -2.78 10.20
N ALA A 72 7.37 -3.89 10.68
CA ALA A 72 6.80 -5.22 10.47
C ALA A 72 5.44 -5.40 11.17
N LYS A 73 5.30 -4.91 12.41
CA LYS A 73 4.01 -4.91 13.13
C LYS A 73 2.96 -4.08 12.40
N ASN A 74 3.29 -2.84 12.02
CA ASN A 74 2.38 -1.97 11.28
C ASN A 74 1.94 -2.61 9.95
N GLY A 75 2.88 -3.18 9.19
CA GLY A 75 2.56 -3.88 7.94
C GLY A 75 1.66 -5.09 8.15
N LYS A 76 1.88 -5.88 9.21
CA LYS A 76 1.02 -7.01 9.58
C LYS A 76 -0.40 -6.53 9.92
N GLU A 77 -0.53 -5.51 10.75
CA GLU A 77 -1.84 -4.96 11.15
C GLU A 77 -2.61 -4.41 9.95
N THR A 78 -1.97 -3.63 9.08
CA THR A 78 -2.59 -3.13 7.85
C THR A 78 -3.02 -4.30 6.96
N PHE A 79 -2.21 -5.36 6.84
CA PHE A 79 -2.59 -6.54 6.06
C PHE A 79 -3.80 -7.29 6.63
N GLU A 80 -3.88 -7.47 7.95
CA GLU A 80 -5.03 -8.06 8.63
C GLU A 80 -6.30 -7.22 8.40
N GLN A 81 -6.18 -5.89 8.45
CA GLN A 81 -7.28 -4.97 8.14
C GLN A 81 -7.73 -5.08 6.67
N ILE A 82 -6.79 -5.23 5.73
CA ILE A 82 -7.11 -5.44 4.31
C ILE A 82 -7.87 -6.76 4.11
N ILE A 83 -7.47 -7.85 4.77
CA ILE A 83 -8.18 -9.14 4.70
C ILE A 83 -9.62 -8.98 5.20
N LYS A 84 -9.79 -8.31 6.35
CA LYS A 84 -11.12 -8.07 6.91
C LYS A 84 -11.99 -7.26 5.95
N LEU A 85 -11.48 -6.13 5.45
CA LEU A 85 -12.18 -5.26 4.51
C LEU A 85 -12.56 -6.00 3.22
N ARG A 86 -11.65 -6.83 2.70
CA ARG A 86 -11.93 -7.68 1.53
C ARG A 86 -13.11 -8.61 1.80
N GLY A 87 -13.14 -9.27 2.96
CA GLY A 87 -14.26 -10.13 3.34
C GLY A 87 -15.59 -9.38 3.39
N GLU A 88 -15.62 -8.17 3.96
CA GLU A 88 -16.81 -7.30 4.01
C GLU A 88 -17.31 -6.94 2.61
N TYR A 89 -16.40 -6.60 1.69
CA TYR A 89 -16.74 -6.32 0.30
C TYR A 89 -17.24 -7.56 -0.45
N GLU A 90 -16.59 -8.72 -0.27
CA GLU A 90 -17.02 -9.97 -0.89
C GLU A 90 -18.44 -10.36 -0.46
N GLN A 91 -18.77 -10.22 0.83
CA GLN A 91 -20.14 -10.44 1.33
C GLN A 91 -21.16 -9.48 0.71
N THR A 92 -20.80 -8.20 0.59
CA THR A 92 -21.66 -7.20 -0.07
C THR A 92 -21.88 -7.55 -1.54
N ILE A 93 -20.82 -7.96 -2.27
CA ILE A 93 -20.89 -8.33 -3.68
C ILE A 93 -21.73 -9.59 -3.92
N MET A 94 -21.77 -10.53 -2.97
CA MET A 94 -22.65 -11.71 -3.08
C MET A 94 -24.14 -11.33 -3.21
N THR A 95 -24.54 -10.17 -2.68
CA THR A 95 -25.92 -9.67 -2.81
C THR A 95 -26.26 -9.18 -4.23
N PHE A 96 -25.28 -9.08 -5.14
CA PHE A 96 -25.49 -8.54 -6.49
C PHE A 96 -26.14 -9.55 -7.46
N GLY A 97 -26.47 -10.75 -6.98
CA GLY A 97 -27.11 -11.80 -7.76
C GLY A 97 -26.27 -12.22 -8.96
N ARG A 98 -26.87 -12.17 -10.17
CA ARG A 98 -26.19 -12.56 -11.43
C ARG A 98 -24.92 -11.76 -11.74
N ARG A 99 -24.71 -10.61 -11.10
CA ARG A 99 -23.54 -9.74 -11.30
C ARG A 99 -22.43 -9.96 -10.28
N ALA A 100 -22.58 -10.88 -9.32
CA ALA A 100 -21.60 -11.10 -8.25
C ALA A 100 -20.21 -11.46 -8.81
N GLU A 101 -20.12 -12.34 -9.82
CA GLU A 101 -18.85 -12.71 -10.45
C GLU A 101 -18.14 -11.50 -11.07
N LEU A 102 -18.90 -10.66 -11.78
CA LEU A 102 -18.36 -9.42 -12.36
C LEU A 102 -17.89 -8.45 -11.26
N GLY A 103 -18.64 -8.36 -10.16
CA GLY A 103 -18.25 -7.59 -8.99
C GLY A 103 -16.94 -8.10 -8.39
N GLN A 104 -16.76 -9.40 -8.20
CA GLN A 104 -15.51 -9.97 -7.68
C GLN A 104 -14.31 -9.65 -8.58
N ARG A 105 -14.48 -9.75 -9.91
CA ARG A 105 -13.44 -9.37 -10.88
C ARG A 105 -13.08 -7.88 -10.77
N LEU A 106 -14.08 -7.01 -10.64
CA LEU A 106 -13.86 -5.57 -10.45
C LEU A 106 -13.14 -5.29 -9.13
N LEU A 107 -13.57 -5.91 -8.03
CA LEU A 107 -12.95 -5.74 -6.72
C LEU A 107 -11.48 -6.13 -6.74
N LEU A 108 -11.15 -7.28 -7.33
CA LEU A 108 -9.77 -7.74 -7.46
C LEU A 108 -8.90 -6.79 -8.29
N TYR A 109 -9.43 -6.27 -9.40
CA TYR A 109 -8.76 -5.25 -10.19
C TYR A 109 -8.52 -3.99 -9.36
N MET A 110 -9.52 -3.51 -8.63
CA MET A 110 -9.41 -2.28 -7.87
C MET A 110 -8.46 -2.41 -6.66
N PHE A 111 -8.28 -3.60 -6.06
CA PHE A 111 -7.19 -3.80 -5.07
C PHE A 111 -5.79 -3.59 -5.67
N SER A 112 -5.63 -3.82 -6.97
CA SER A 112 -4.36 -3.53 -7.68
C SER A 112 -4.30 -2.08 -8.16
N LYS A 113 -5.46 -1.49 -8.50
CA LYS A 113 -5.59 -0.11 -8.97
C LYS A 113 -6.76 0.58 -8.25
N PRO A 114 -6.54 1.18 -7.07
CA PRO A 114 -7.61 1.63 -6.18
C PRO A 114 -8.38 2.85 -6.67
N VAL A 115 -7.86 3.54 -7.71
CA VAL A 115 -8.52 4.67 -8.38
C VAL A 115 -8.72 4.30 -9.84
N VAL A 116 -9.98 4.27 -10.28
CA VAL A 116 -10.37 3.88 -11.64
C VAL A 116 -11.40 4.83 -12.24
N ASN A 117 -11.40 4.91 -13.57
CA ASN A 117 -12.54 5.43 -14.33
C ASN A 117 -13.29 4.30 -15.07
N ILE A 118 -14.46 4.62 -15.62
CA ILE A 118 -15.30 3.64 -16.32
C ILE A 118 -14.57 3.05 -17.55
N SER A 119 -13.83 3.86 -18.30
CA SER A 119 -13.07 3.41 -19.48
C SER A 119 -12.00 2.38 -19.12
N GLN A 120 -11.32 2.55 -17.99
CA GLN A 120 -10.34 1.62 -17.46
C GLN A 120 -11.01 0.31 -17.03
N ILE A 121 -12.17 0.36 -16.37
CA ILE A 121 -12.94 -0.83 -16.00
C ILE A 121 -13.37 -1.60 -17.25
N SER A 122 -13.95 -0.90 -18.23
CA SER A 122 -14.40 -1.49 -19.50
C SER A 122 -13.27 -2.21 -20.23
N LYS A 123 -12.10 -1.55 -20.33
CA LYS A 123 -10.91 -2.11 -20.98
C LYS A 123 -10.35 -3.31 -20.23
N GLU A 124 -10.16 -3.19 -18.91
CA GLU A 124 -9.51 -4.23 -18.12
C GLU A 124 -10.38 -5.49 -17.98
N LEU A 125 -11.68 -5.32 -17.77
CA LEU A 125 -12.61 -6.44 -17.59
C LEU A 125 -13.13 -6.99 -18.93
N ASN A 126 -12.78 -6.35 -20.06
CA ASN A 126 -13.27 -6.63 -21.40
C ASN A 126 -14.81 -6.69 -21.46
N ILE A 127 -15.45 -5.62 -21.00
CA ILE A 127 -16.91 -5.47 -20.95
C ILE A 127 -17.35 -4.17 -21.61
N ALA A 128 -18.60 -4.11 -22.06
CA ALA A 128 -19.18 -2.88 -22.61
C ALA A 128 -19.15 -1.73 -21.58
N PHE A 129 -18.97 -0.49 -22.05
CA PHE A 129 -18.90 0.71 -21.21
C PHE A 129 -20.13 0.85 -20.30
N ASN A 130 -21.33 0.56 -20.82
CA ASN A 130 -22.57 0.62 -20.03
C ASN A 130 -22.59 -0.42 -18.90
N THR A 131 -22.03 -1.61 -19.13
CA THR A 131 -21.89 -2.65 -18.09
C THR A 131 -20.90 -2.20 -17.03
N ALA A 132 -19.76 -1.62 -17.43
CA ALA A 132 -18.76 -1.05 -16.53
C ALA A 132 -19.35 0.09 -15.67
N ASN A 133 -20.12 1.00 -16.28
CA ASN A 133 -20.82 2.05 -15.57
C ASN A 133 -21.84 1.47 -14.57
N SER A 134 -22.64 0.49 -15.00
CA SER A 134 -23.66 -0.09 -14.13
C SER A 134 -23.07 -0.78 -12.89
N ILE A 135 -21.97 -1.54 -13.05
CA ILE A 135 -21.34 -2.22 -11.91
C ILE A 135 -20.63 -1.25 -10.96
N ILE A 136 -19.95 -0.21 -11.46
CA ILE A 136 -19.28 0.76 -10.59
C ILE A 136 -20.30 1.65 -9.84
N GLN A 137 -21.45 1.96 -10.44
CA GLN A 137 -22.54 2.63 -9.74
C GLN A 137 -23.12 1.75 -8.63
N GLN A 138 -23.24 0.43 -8.85
CA GLN A 138 -23.65 -0.50 -7.81
C GLN A 138 -22.64 -0.53 -6.64
N PHE A 139 -21.34 -0.54 -6.93
CA PHE A 139 -20.28 -0.41 -5.91
C PHE A 139 -20.40 0.90 -5.13
N SER A 140 -20.76 2.00 -5.81
CA SER A 140 -20.94 3.31 -5.16
C SER A 140 -22.16 3.33 -4.26
N GLN A 141 -23.28 2.74 -4.70
CA GLN A 141 -24.53 2.63 -3.93
C GLN A 141 -24.34 1.81 -2.65
N THR A 142 -23.51 0.76 -2.70
CA THR A 142 -23.20 -0.07 -1.53
C THR A 142 -22.01 0.45 -0.71
N GLY A 143 -21.47 1.63 -1.03
CA GLY A 143 -20.38 2.25 -0.28
C GLY A 143 -19.01 1.58 -0.41
N ILE A 144 -18.83 0.65 -1.37
CA ILE A 144 -17.53 0.01 -1.64
C ILE A 144 -16.56 1.05 -2.22
N VAL A 145 -17.06 1.91 -3.10
CA VAL A 145 -16.28 3.01 -3.68
C VAL A 145 -16.93 4.36 -3.40
N LYS A 146 -16.12 5.41 -3.44
CA LYS A 146 -16.58 6.79 -3.50
C LYS A 146 -16.21 7.39 -4.84
N GLU A 147 -17.10 8.19 -5.39
CA GLU A 147 -16.70 9.09 -6.47
C GLU A 147 -15.93 10.29 -5.88
N ILE A 148 -14.85 10.70 -6.55
CA ILE A 148 -13.98 11.81 -6.08
C ILE A 148 -13.93 12.99 -7.05
N THR A 149 -14.75 12.98 -8.09
CA THR A 149 -14.80 14.04 -9.11
C THR A 149 -16.20 14.57 -9.24
N ASP A 150 -16.39 15.90 -9.16
CA ASP A 150 -17.68 16.53 -9.48
C ASP A 150 -17.85 16.77 -11.00
N LEU A 151 -17.28 15.88 -11.82
CA LEU A 151 -17.25 16.02 -13.27
C LEU A 151 -18.36 15.21 -13.95
N SER A 152 -18.96 15.77 -15.00
CA SER A 152 -19.94 15.06 -15.82
C SER A 152 -19.33 13.98 -16.72
N ARG A 153 -18.02 14.04 -16.98
CA ARG A 153 -17.27 13.09 -17.80
C ARG A 153 -16.00 12.64 -17.09
N ASN A 154 -15.55 11.43 -17.41
CA ASN A 154 -14.32 10.83 -16.86
C ASN A 154 -14.32 10.74 -15.31
N ARG A 155 -15.48 10.40 -14.74
CA ARG A 155 -15.67 10.23 -13.29
C ARG A 155 -14.65 9.24 -12.72
N LEU A 156 -14.01 9.62 -11.61
CA LEU A 156 -13.07 8.77 -10.89
C LEU A 156 -13.73 8.18 -9.65
N PHE A 157 -13.51 6.89 -9.47
CA PHE A 157 -14.00 6.12 -8.34
C PHE A 157 -12.81 5.56 -7.55
N VAL A 158 -12.89 5.67 -6.22
CA VAL A 158 -11.83 5.26 -5.31
C VAL A 158 -12.33 4.23 -4.31
N LEU A 159 -11.54 3.18 -4.09
CA LEU A 159 -11.64 2.29 -2.92
C LEU A 159 -11.15 3.05 -1.67
N TRP A 160 -11.95 4.02 -1.21
CA TRP A 160 -11.52 4.95 -0.15
C TRP A 160 -11.10 4.23 1.13
N ASN A 161 -11.94 3.30 1.62
CA ASN A 161 -11.66 2.61 2.88
C ASN A 161 -10.37 1.77 2.79
N TYR A 162 -10.06 1.20 1.62
CA TYR A 162 -8.80 0.49 1.40
C TYR A 162 -7.59 1.42 1.48
N LEU A 163 -7.65 2.58 0.81
CA LEU A 163 -6.56 3.57 0.86
C LEU A 163 -6.36 4.14 2.26
N ASP A 164 -7.45 4.28 3.02
CA ASP A 164 -7.42 4.81 4.38
C ASP A 164 -6.65 3.89 5.35
N LEU A 165 -6.62 2.57 5.10
CA LEU A 165 -5.83 1.61 5.90
C LEU A 165 -4.32 1.88 5.87
N PHE A 166 -3.84 2.65 4.90
CA PHE A 166 -2.43 3.03 4.76
C PHE A 166 -2.10 4.39 5.38
N LYS A 167 -3.11 5.18 5.77
CA LYS A 167 -2.90 6.50 6.38
C LYS A 167 -2.73 6.34 7.89
N ARG A 168 -1.48 6.23 8.35
CA ARG A 168 -1.11 6.25 9.77
C ARG A 168 0.15 7.07 10.03
#